data_AF-A0A7E4VV36-F1
#
_entry.id   AF-A0A7E4VV36-F1
#
_cell.length_a   1.000
_cell.length_b   1.000
_cell.length_c   1.000
_cell.angle_alpha   90.00
_cell.angle_beta   90.00
_cell.angle_gamma   90.00
#
_symmetry.space_group_name_H-M   'P 1'
#
loop_
_entity.id
_entity.type
_entity.pdbx_description
1 polymer ?
#
loop_
_entity_poly.entity_id
_entity_poly.type
_entity_poly.pdbx_seq_one_letter_code
_entity_poly.pdbx_strand_id
1 'polypeptide(L)' 'MVQKKDAATPATEALTKFCIVDRVDKFENVGVTRSTNGFVYLTCADCEMGPLGLKDPSGNRFFVAIERVTAS' A
#
# COMPACT_ATOMS: atom_id res chain seq x y z
N MET A 1 -37.07 0.97 8.90
CA MET A 1 -35.96 0.00 8.74
C MET A 1 -34.66 0.78 8.90
N VAL A 2 -34.08 0.82 10.11
CA VAL A 2 -32.82 1.53 10.35
C VAL A 2 -31.69 0.58 9.97
N GLN A 3 -30.99 0.87 8.88
CA GLN A 3 -29.79 0.13 8.51
C GLN A 3 -28.70 0.54 9.50
N LYS A 4 -28.42 -0.32 10.49
CA LYS A 4 -27.17 -0.22 11.26
C LYS A 4 -26.03 -0.50 10.29
N LYS A 5 -25.38 0.56 9.83
CA LYS A 5 -24.10 0.47 9.13
C LYS A 5 -23.05 0.27 10.21
N ASP A 6 -22.82 -0.98 10.60
CA ASP A 6 -21.65 -1.35 11.37
C ASP A 6 -20.44 -0.95 10.50
N ALA A 7 -19.85 0.20 10.83
CA ALA A 7 -18.65 0.69 10.20
C ALA A 7 -17.51 -0.24 10.64
N ALA A 8 -17.32 -1.33 9.89
CA ALA A 8 -16.17 -2.21 10.08
C ALA A 8 -14.90 -1.39 9.88
N THR A 9 -14.25 -1.03 10.97
CA THR A 9 -12.92 -0.41 10.94
C THR A 9 -11.99 -1.40 10.23
N PRO A 10 -11.32 -1.01 9.14
CA PRO A 10 -10.41 -1.90 8.44
C PRO A 10 -9.29 -2.34 9.41
N ALA A 11 -8.97 -3.63 9.41
CA ALA A 11 -7.87 -4.14 10.22
C ALA A 11 -6.55 -3.52 9.76
N THR A 12 -5.81 -2.94 10.70
CA THR A 12 -4.51 -2.32 10.45
C THR A 12 -3.41 -3.04 11.22
N GLU A 13 -2.20 -3.07 10.68
CA GLU A 13 -1.01 -3.61 11.34
C GLU A 13 0.11 -2.57 11.36
N ALA A 14 1.04 -2.71 12.31
CA ALA A 14 2.25 -1.90 12.36
C ALA A 14 3.43 -2.71 11.82
N LEU A 15 3.98 -2.27 10.68
CA LEU A 15 5.19 -2.83 10.09
C LEU A 15 6.38 -1.91 10.36
N THR A 16 7.58 -2.48 10.49
CA THR A 16 8.82 -1.73 10.81
C THR A 16 9.92 -1.86 9.77
N LYS A 17 9.81 -2.82 8.85
CA LYS A 17 10.84 -3.12 7.85
C LYS A 17 10.34 -2.76 6.45
N PHE A 18 11.02 -1.80 5.83
CA PHE A 18 10.68 -1.32 4.50
C PHE A 18 11.91 -1.21 3.61
N CYS A 19 11.75 -1.59 2.33
CA CYS A 19 12.66 -1.18 1.27
C CYS A 19 12.21 0.20 0.76
N ILE A 20 13.15 1.12 0.58
CA ILE A 20 12.88 2.45 0.05
C ILE A 20 13.23 2.47 -1.43
N VAL A 21 12.29 2.92 -2.25
CA VAL A 21 12.47 3.12 -3.68
C VAL A 21 12.24 4.60 -4.00
N ASP A 22 13.22 5.28 -4.59
CA ASP A 22 13.18 6.73 -4.78
C ASP A 22 12.43 7.18 -6.05
N ARG A 23 12.12 6.26 -6.97
CA ARG A 23 11.51 6.59 -8.26
C ARG A 23 10.60 5.47 -8.73
N VAL A 24 9.54 5.85 -9.43
CA VAL A 24 8.51 4.91 -9.91
C VAL A 24 9.00 4.01 -11.05
N ASP A 25 9.97 4.47 -11.84
CA ASP A 25 10.57 3.75 -12.97
C ASP A 25 11.41 2.53 -12.54
N LYS A 26 11.73 2.42 -11.26
CA LYS A 26 12.40 1.24 -10.69
C LYS A 26 11.45 0.08 -10.39
N PHE A 27 10.14 0.29 -10.49
CA PHE A 27 9.17 -0.78 -10.33
C PHE A 27 8.91 -1.43 -11.68
N GLU A 28 9.13 -2.74 -11.76
CA GLU A 28 8.81 -3.53 -12.95
C GLU A 28 7.31 -3.82 -13.04
N ASN A 29 6.68 -4.15 -11.91
CA ASN A 29 5.27 -4.56 -11.89
C ASN A 29 4.56 -4.12 -10.59
N VAL A 30 4.23 -2.84 -10.47
CA VAL A 30 3.52 -2.28 -9.31
C VAL A 30 2.27 -1.50 -9.73
N GLY A 31 1.17 -1.72 -9.02
CA GLY A 31 -0.04 -0.92 -9.08
C GLY A 31 -0.09 0.09 -7.93
N VAL A 32 -0.99 1.08 -8.04
CA VAL A 32 -1.25 2.04 -6.97
C VAL A 32 -2.75 2.21 -6.73
N THR A 33 -3.15 2.35 -5.47
CA THR A 33 -4.51 2.68 -5.08
C THR A 33 -4.53 3.85 -4.11
N ARG A 34 -5.57 4.67 -4.14
CA ARG A 34 -5.70 5.87 -3.30
C ARG A 34 -6.81 5.68 -2.27
N SER A 35 -6.48 5.90 -1.00
CA SER A 35 -7.46 5.85 0.07
C SER A 35 -8.27 7.14 0.17
N THR A 36 -9.44 7.04 0.81
CA THR A 36 -10.28 8.19 1.16
C THR A 36 -9.56 9.19 2.06
N ASN A 37 -8.51 8.75 2.77
CA ASN A 37 -7.72 9.58 3.68
C ASN A 37 -6.51 10.23 2.97
N GLY A 38 -6.39 10.09 1.66
CA GLY A 38 -5.36 10.74 0.84
C GLY A 38 -4.04 9.98 0.73
N PHE A 39 -3.91 8.82 1.37
CA PHE A 39 -2.74 7.96 1.22
C PHE A 39 -2.77 7.21 -0.12
N VAL A 40 -1.59 6.95 -0.67
CA VAL A 40 -1.42 6.12 -1.86
C VAL A 40 -0.71 4.85 -1.43
N TYR A 41 -1.34 3.71 -1.67
CA TYR A 41 -0.80 2.38 -1.36
C TYR A 41 -0.32 1.69 -2.62
N LEU A 42 0.72 0.87 -2.48
CA LEU A 42 1.23 0.01 -3.53
C LEU A 42 0.44 -1.30 -3.56
N THR A 43 0.14 -1.79 -4.74
CA THR A 43 -0.51 -3.09 -4.98
C THR A 43 0.29 -3.88 -6.01
N CYS A 44 0.07 -5.20 -6.08
CA CYS A 44 0.56 -5.98 -7.20
C CYS A 44 -0.19 -5.58 -8.47
N ALA A 45 0.51 -5.36 -9.58
CA ALA A 45 -0.14 -4.98 -10.83
C ALA A 45 -0.83 -6.16 -11.55
N ASP A 46 -0.39 -7.40 -11.32
CA ASP A 46 -1.01 -8.58 -11.95
C ASP A 46 -2.28 -9.06 -11.23
N CYS A 47 -2.23 -9.09 -9.89
CA CYS A 47 -3.28 -9.69 -9.08
C CYS A 47 -4.04 -8.71 -8.18
N GLU A 48 -3.70 -7.42 -8.26
CA GLU A 48 -4.30 -6.31 -7.48
C GLU A 48 -4.25 -6.49 -5.95
N MET A 49 -3.55 -7.51 -5.45
CA MET A 49 -3.39 -7.75 -4.03
C MET A 49 -2.51 -6.68 -3.39
N GLY A 50 -2.92 -6.23 -2.22
CA GLY A 50 -2.19 -5.27 -1.42
C GLY A 50 -2.84 -5.02 -0.06
N PRO A 51 -2.33 -4.05 0.71
CA PRO A 51 -1.22 -3.17 0.36
C PRO A 51 0.15 -3.84 0.46
N LEU A 52 1.00 -3.67 -0.56
CA LEU A 52 2.42 -4.05 -0.55
C LEU A 52 3.30 -2.99 0.12
N GLY A 53 2.78 -1.77 0.26
CA GLY A 53 3.52 -0.62 0.71
C GLY A 53 2.74 0.68 0.56
N LEU A 54 3.41 1.80 0.75
CA LEU A 54 2.83 3.14 0.67
C LEU A 54 3.78 4.14 0.01
N LYS A 55 3.22 5.11 -0.71
CA LYS A 55 3.96 6.27 -1.20
C LYS A 55 4.12 7.27 -0.06
N ASP A 56 5.32 7.83 0.07
CA ASP A 56 5.57 8.98 0.94
C ASP A 56 4.60 10.12 0.59
N PRO A 57 3.78 10.60 1.55
CA PRO A 57 2.88 11.72 1.33
C PRO A 57 3.61 13.03 1.00
N SER A 58 4.82 13.20 1.54
CA SER A 58 5.60 14.43 1.44
C SER A 58 6.67 14.38 0.34
N GLY A 59 6.98 13.19 -0.17
CA GLY A 59 8.09 12.95 -1.08
C GLY A 59 7.70 12.20 -2.35
N ASN A 60 8.71 11.83 -3.13
CA ASN A 60 8.57 10.95 -4.29
C ASN A 60 9.08 9.53 -4.04
N ARG A 61 9.22 9.18 -2.76
CA ARG A 61 9.69 7.88 -2.31
C ARG A 61 8.53 6.92 -2.10
N PHE A 62 8.84 5.65 -2.21
CA PHE A 62 7.93 4.55 -2.00
C PHE A 62 8.51 3.62 -0.95
N PHE A 63 7.71 3.26 0.05
CA PHE A 63 8.05 2.31 1.09
C PHE A 63 7.39 0.98 0.78
N VAL A 64 8.19 -0.02 0.43
CA VAL A 64 7.72 -1.39 0.17
C VAL A 64 7.93 -2.21 1.43
N ALA A 65 6.87 -2.79 1.98
CA ALA A 65 6.95 -3.60 3.18
C ALA A 65 7.61 -4.95 2.87
N ILE A 66 8.74 -5.24 3.52
CA ILE A 66 9.50 -6.48 3.28
C ILE A 66 8.65 -7.72 3.60
N GLU A 67 7.77 -7.63 4.61
CA GLU A 67 6.91 -8.74 5.02
C GLU A 67 5.75 -9.00 4.04
N ARG A 68 5.53 -8.11 3.07
CA ARG A 68 4.44 -8.20 2.08
C ARG A 68 4.94 -8.64 0.70
N VAL A 69 6.24 -8.79 0.51
CA VAL A 69 6.87 -9.18 -0.75
C VAL A 69 7.88 -10.29 -0.52
N THR A 70 8.06 -11.17 -1.50
CA THR A 70 9.09 -12.23 -1.44
C THR A 70 10.20 -11.88 -2.43
N ALA A 71 11.45 -12.05 -2.00
CA ALA A 71 12.59 -12.00 -2.91
C ALA A 71 12.71 -13.37 -3.59
N SER A 72 12.42 -13.42 -4.89
CA SER A 72 12.66 -14.60 -5.73
C SER A 72 14.07 -14.58 -6.31
#